data_AF-A0A259DRJ2-F1
#
_entry.id   AF-A0A259DRJ2-F1
#
_cell.length_a   1.000
_cell.length_b   1.000
_cell.length_c   1.000
_cell.angle_alpha   90.00
_cell.angle_beta   90.00
_cell.angle_gamma   90.00
#
_symmetry.space_group_name_H-M   'P 1'
#
loop_
_entity.id
_entity.type
_entity.pdbx_description
1 polymer ?
#
loop_
_entity_poly.entity_id
_entity_poly.type
_entity_poly.pdbx_seq_one_letter_code
_entity_poly.pdbx_strand_id
1 'polypeptide(L)'
;MSAAQVIYPEQFSAQSAPKEWFSAADLADLRLPGLPAETRSVQRRAVDERWGERRAIDGTLLARPRAGRRGGGLEFHLQVLPIAARQELVRRGISAETAEDAAAMSEAEALWDWFGQQPDKVRVEAQKRLDAVAEVHLLHGQMKVAKNIAVREVAAKHSVSQATLWNWNKAVSGVERKDWLPALAPRRKGGGKAADIPDELWQLFKSDWLRLSAPPMAASYHTVKKRAKALGLTLPSVPAASTLSAPLACASSCRSVSPNMLSTNFCDMMLT
;
A
#
# COMPACT_ATOMS: atom_id res chain seq x y z
N MET A 1 31.91 8.17 -35.16
CA MET A 1 30.46 8.46 -35.08
C MET A 1 29.86 8.04 -36.41
N SER A 2 28.95 7.06 -36.41
CA SER A 2 28.48 6.39 -37.64
C SER A 2 27.32 7.18 -38.27
N ALA A 3 27.35 7.32 -39.60
CA ALA A 3 26.35 8.03 -40.41
C ALA A 3 24.90 7.51 -40.25
N ALA A 4 24.72 6.34 -39.65
CA ALA A 4 23.40 5.78 -39.33
C ALA A 4 22.65 6.52 -38.22
N GLN A 5 23.33 7.27 -37.34
CA GLN A 5 22.69 7.99 -36.23
C GLN A 5 22.02 9.32 -36.64
N VAL A 6 22.29 9.82 -37.84
CA VAL A 6 21.71 11.08 -38.34
C VAL A 6 20.35 10.87 -39.03
N ILE A 7 20.01 9.62 -39.40
CA ILE A 7 18.90 9.36 -40.34
C ILE A 7 17.56 9.06 -39.64
N TYR A 8 17.52 8.61 -38.39
CA TYR A 8 16.24 8.37 -37.68
C TYR A 8 16.24 8.92 -36.24
N PRO A 9 16.06 10.24 -36.05
CA PRO A 9 15.91 10.80 -34.71
C PRO A 9 14.45 10.78 -34.19
N GLU A 10 13.44 10.46 -35.01
CA GLU A 10 12.01 10.64 -34.66
C GLU A 10 11.13 9.39 -34.82
N GLN A 11 11.50 8.25 -34.24
CA GLN A 11 10.56 7.11 -34.20
C GLN A 11 10.20 6.63 -32.79
N PHE A 12 10.67 7.30 -31.74
CA PHE A 12 10.41 6.87 -30.35
C PHE A 12 9.96 7.96 -29.38
N SER A 13 9.52 9.12 -29.87
CA SER A 13 9.04 10.21 -29.00
C SER A 13 7.72 10.79 -29.46
N ALA A 14 6.65 10.07 -29.15
CA ALA A 14 5.39 10.71 -28.80
C ALA A 14 4.81 9.93 -27.61
N GLN A 15 5.33 10.21 -26.42
CA GLN A 15 4.50 10.10 -25.22
C GLN A 15 3.42 11.17 -25.34
N SER A 16 2.41 10.93 -26.19
CA SER A 16 1.19 11.71 -26.17
C SER A 16 0.54 11.42 -24.83
N ALA A 17 0.18 12.47 -24.09
CA ALA A 17 -0.63 12.36 -22.89
C ALA A 17 -1.79 11.36 -23.11
N PRO A 18 -2.17 10.58 -22.09
CA PRO A 18 -3.20 9.56 -22.23
C PRO A 18 -4.44 10.17 -22.88
N LYS A 19 -4.86 9.59 -24.01
CA LYS A 19 -6.02 10.07 -24.75
C LYS A 19 -7.23 9.24 -24.35
N GLU A 20 -8.28 9.92 -23.90
CA GLU A 20 -9.52 9.28 -23.41
C GLU A 20 -10.63 9.26 -24.47
N TRP A 21 -10.55 10.16 -25.45
CA TRP A 21 -11.55 10.38 -26.49
C TRP A 21 -11.00 10.03 -27.86
N PHE A 22 -11.65 9.10 -28.56
CA PHE A 22 -11.24 8.60 -29.86
C PHE A 22 -12.29 8.85 -30.91
N SER A 23 -11.86 9.24 -32.11
CA SER A 23 -12.76 9.29 -33.27
C SER A 23 -12.84 7.94 -33.98
N ALA A 24 -13.87 7.75 -34.79
CA ALA A 24 -13.97 6.53 -35.61
C ALA A 24 -12.77 6.34 -36.56
N ALA A 25 -12.12 7.42 -37.00
CA ALA A 25 -10.90 7.34 -37.81
C ALA A 25 -9.71 6.90 -36.96
N ASP A 26 -9.53 7.52 -35.78
CA ASP A 26 -8.48 7.17 -34.82
C ASP A 26 -8.56 5.67 -34.45
N LEU A 27 -9.78 5.16 -34.20
CA LEU A 27 -10.01 3.75 -33.88
C LEU A 27 -9.67 2.80 -35.04
N ALA A 28 -9.97 3.20 -36.27
CA ALA A 28 -9.65 2.41 -37.46
C ALA A 28 -8.13 2.35 -37.71
N ASP A 29 -7.43 3.48 -37.53
CA ASP A 29 -5.98 3.58 -37.67
C ASP A 29 -5.25 2.73 -36.62
N LEU A 30 -5.79 2.66 -35.40
CA LEU A 30 -5.23 1.86 -34.32
C LEU A 30 -5.38 0.34 -34.52
N ARG A 31 -6.25 -0.12 -35.44
CA ARG A 31 -6.47 -1.55 -35.76
C ARG A 31 -6.61 -2.42 -34.51
N LEU A 32 -7.51 -2.02 -33.61
CA LEU A 32 -7.69 -2.68 -32.33
C LEU A 32 -8.40 -4.04 -32.49
N PRO A 33 -8.02 -5.07 -31.71
CA PRO A 33 -8.67 -6.37 -31.75
C PRO A 33 -10.13 -6.24 -31.31
N GLY A 34 -11.02 -6.90 -32.06
CA GLY A 34 -12.46 -6.84 -31.81
C GLY A 34 -13.16 -5.59 -32.35
N LEU A 35 -12.46 -4.70 -33.08
CA LEU A 35 -13.05 -3.61 -33.86
C LEU A 35 -12.72 -3.76 -35.36
N PRO A 36 -13.59 -3.29 -36.26
CA PRO A 36 -13.29 -3.28 -37.68
C PRO A 36 -12.16 -2.28 -37.99
N ALA A 37 -11.30 -2.62 -38.95
CA ALA A 37 -10.13 -1.81 -39.34
C ALA A 37 -10.44 -0.62 -40.27
N GLU A 38 -11.71 -0.44 -40.65
CA GLU A 38 -12.15 0.58 -41.60
C GLU A 38 -13.09 1.59 -40.92
N THR A 39 -12.83 2.88 -41.10
CA THR A 39 -13.58 4.00 -40.49
C THR A 39 -15.09 3.88 -40.69
N ARG A 40 -15.54 3.56 -41.91
CA ARG A 40 -16.97 3.42 -42.24
C ARG A 40 -17.62 2.26 -41.48
N SER A 41 -16.88 1.18 -41.30
CA SER A 41 -17.33 0.00 -40.56
C SER A 41 -17.39 0.27 -39.06
N VAL A 42 -16.47 1.08 -38.51
CA VAL A 42 -16.52 1.56 -37.12
C VAL A 42 -17.73 2.46 -36.90
N GLN A 43 -18.00 3.40 -37.83
CA GLN A 43 -19.17 4.28 -37.75
C GLN A 43 -20.49 3.50 -37.80
N ARG A 44 -20.62 2.53 -38.72
CA ARG A 44 -21.79 1.66 -38.78
C ARG A 44 -22.02 0.94 -37.46
N ARG A 45 -20.96 0.36 -36.90
CA ARG A 45 -21.03 -0.32 -35.60
C ARG A 45 -21.41 0.62 -34.45
N ALA A 46 -20.89 1.84 -34.44
CA ALA A 46 -21.23 2.85 -33.45
C ALA A 46 -22.72 3.23 -33.49
N VAL A 47 -23.33 3.21 -34.67
CA VAL A 47 -24.79 3.39 -34.85
C VAL A 47 -25.54 2.14 -34.37
N ASP A 48 -25.12 0.95 -34.82
CA ASP A 48 -25.77 -0.32 -34.48
C ASP A 48 -25.80 -0.57 -32.96
N GLU A 49 -24.67 -0.29 -32.29
CA GLU A 49 -24.50 -0.44 -30.84
C GLU A 49 -24.87 0.84 -30.05
N ARG A 50 -25.40 1.86 -30.72
CA ARG A 50 -25.86 3.14 -30.16
C ARG A 50 -24.87 3.81 -29.22
N TRP A 51 -23.61 3.85 -29.63
CA TRP A 51 -22.52 4.45 -28.86
C TRP A 51 -22.78 5.91 -28.49
N GLY A 52 -23.54 6.64 -29.32
CA GLY A 52 -23.94 8.02 -29.08
C GLY A 52 -24.87 8.23 -27.88
N GLU A 53 -25.60 7.20 -27.44
CA GLU A 53 -26.60 7.28 -26.37
C GLU A 53 -26.08 6.68 -25.04
N ARG A 54 -24.90 6.03 -25.05
CA ARG A 54 -24.34 5.39 -23.87
C ARG A 54 -23.94 6.41 -22.81
N ARG A 55 -24.22 6.05 -21.55
CA ARG A 55 -23.89 6.86 -20.37
C ARG A 55 -22.99 6.08 -19.42
N ALA A 56 -22.09 6.79 -18.75
CA ALA A 56 -21.36 6.26 -17.60
C ALA A 56 -22.28 6.16 -16.37
N ILE A 57 -21.76 5.54 -15.31
CA ILE A 57 -22.46 5.31 -14.04
C ILE A 57 -22.88 6.65 -13.39
N ASP A 58 -22.13 7.71 -13.63
CA ASP A 58 -22.39 9.09 -13.19
C ASP A 58 -23.44 9.84 -14.04
N GLY A 59 -23.97 9.21 -15.09
CA GLY A 59 -24.95 9.77 -16.01
C GLY A 59 -24.36 10.62 -17.15
N THR A 60 -23.03 10.78 -17.22
CA THR A 60 -22.36 11.52 -18.29
C THR A 60 -22.45 10.78 -19.62
N LEU A 61 -22.57 11.52 -20.74
CA LEU A 61 -22.60 10.94 -22.07
C LEU A 61 -21.19 10.53 -22.51
N LEU A 62 -21.06 9.29 -22.98
CA LEU A 62 -19.79 8.73 -23.45
C LEU A 62 -19.50 9.03 -24.92
N ALA A 63 -20.29 9.91 -25.53
CA ALA A 63 -20.09 10.43 -26.86
C ALA A 63 -20.20 11.96 -26.83
N ARG A 64 -19.27 12.63 -27.49
CA ARG A 64 -19.26 14.09 -27.60
C ARG A 64 -19.09 14.52 -29.05
N PRO A 65 -19.65 15.67 -29.47
CA PRO A 65 -19.31 16.25 -30.77
C PRO A 65 -17.84 16.68 -30.77
N ARG A 66 -17.14 16.39 -31.87
CA ARG A 66 -15.75 16.80 -32.08
C ARG A 66 -15.66 18.32 -32.16
N ALA A 67 -14.69 18.90 -31.43
CA ALA A 67 -14.37 20.32 -31.53
C ALA A 67 -13.51 20.60 -32.79
N GLY A 68 -14.09 21.19 -33.83
CA GLY A 68 -13.35 21.59 -35.04
C GLY A 68 -14.22 22.22 -36.13
N ARG A 69 -13.64 23.14 -36.94
CA ARG A 69 -14.34 23.90 -38.01
C ARG A 69 -14.65 23.11 -39.29
N ARG A 70 -14.07 21.92 -39.50
CA ARG A 70 -14.31 21.07 -40.68
C ARG A 70 -14.55 19.62 -40.25
N GLY A 71 -15.80 19.18 -40.34
CA GLY A 71 -16.19 17.79 -40.14
C GLY A 71 -16.88 17.54 -38.80
N GLY A 72 -18.21 17.71 -38.78
CA GLY A 72 -19.05 17.25 -37.67
C GLY A 72 -18.99 15.74 -37.55
N GLY A 73 -18.43 15.26 -36.45
CA GLY A 73 -18.32 13.84 -36.12
C GLY A 73 -18.35 13.64 -34.61
N LEU A 74 -18.69 12.44 -34.17
CA LEU A 74 -18.68 12.06 -32.76
C LEU A 74 -17.30 11.51 -32.37
N GLU A 75 -16.86 11.88 -31.17
CA GLU A 75 -15.78 11.23 -30.45
C GLU A 75 -16.38 10.35 -29.36
N PHE A 76 -15.82 9.16 -29.19
CA PHE A 76 -16.27 8.16 -28.23
C PHE A 76 -15.25 8.02 -27.11
N HIS A 77 -15.76 7.88 -25.90
CA HIS A 77 -14.95 7.60 -24.72
C HIS A 77 -14.43 6.15 -24.75
N LEU A 78 -13.26 5.90 -24.14
CA LEU A 78 -12.67 4.57 -23.93
C LEU A 78 -13.67 3.52 -23.44
N GLN A 79 -14.55 3.92 -22.53
CA GLN A 79 -15.52 3.03 -21.88
C GLN A 79 -16.55 2.41 -22.85
N VAL A 80 -16.80 3.03 -24.00
CA VAL A 80 -17.73 2.54 -25.02
C VAL A 80 -17.15 1.38 -25.82
N LEU A 81 -15.82 1.29 -25.89
CA LEU A 81 -15.13 0.32 -26.72
C LEU A 81 -15.22 -1.11 -26.14
N PRO A 82 -15.15 -2.15 -26.99
CA PRO A 82 -15.05 -3.54 -26.54
C PRO A 82 -13.86 -3.77 -25.62
N ILE A 83 -13.99 -4.71 -24.68
CA ILE A 83 -12.94 -5.03 -23.68
C ILE A 83 -11.59 -5.34 -24.34
N ALA A 84 -11.60 -6.13 -25.42
CA ALA A 84 -10.39 -6.47 -26.18
C ALA A 84 -9.66 -5.23 -26.75
N ALA A 85 -10.43 -4.24 -27.23
CA ALA A 85 -9.88 -3.00 -27.75
C ALA A 85 -9.29 -2.13 -26.63
N ARG A 86 -9.95 -2.05 -25.47
CA ARG A 86 -9.44 -1.33 -24.29
C ARG A 86 -8.14 -1.93 -23.77
N GLN A 87 -8.04 -3.26 -23.69
CA GLN A 87 -6.82 -3.94 -23.25
C GLN A 87 -5.63 -3.65 -24.16
N GLU A 88 -5.83 -3.63 -25.48
CA GLU A 88 -4.74 -3.32 -26.41
C GLU A 88 -4.32 -1.84 -26.35
N LEU A 89 -5.24 -0.91 -26.06
CA LEU A 89 -4.92 0.50 -25.82
C LEU A 89 -4.03 0.69 -24.59
N VAL A 90 -4.32 -0.04 -23.51
CA VAL A 90 -3.49 -0.07 -22.29
C VAL A 90 -2.14 -0.71 -22.58
N ARG A 91 -2.11 -1.83 -23.29
CA ARG A 91 -0.86 -2.53 -23.67
C ARG A 91 0.09 -1.64 -24.48
N ARG A 92 -0.47 -0.74 -25.30
CA ARG A 92 0.27 0.23 -26.11
C ARG A 92 0.60 1.54 -25.37
N GLY A 93 0.13 1.71 -24.14
CA GLY A 93 0.36 2.92 -23.33
C GLY A 93 -0.36 4.17 -23.83
N ILE A 94 -1.42 4.01 -24.64
CA ILE A 94 -2.17 5.13 -25.25
C ILE A 94 -3.22 5.69 -24.28
N SER A 95 -3.65 4.88 -23.30
CA SER A 95 -4.68 5.22 -22.32
C SER A 95 -4.23 4.83 -20.91
N ALA A 96 -4.31 5.78 -19.97
CA ALA A 96 -3.83 5.62 -18.58
C ALA A 96 -4.92 5.19 -17.59
N GLU A 97 -6.20 5.47 -17.88
CA GLU A 97 -7.31 5.31 -16.92
C GLU A 97 -7.36 3.90 -16.31
N THR A 98 -7.16 2.84 -17.10
CA THR A 98 -7.20 1.47 -16.56
C THR A 98 -5.90 1.04 -15.88
N ALA A 99 -4.76 1.65 -16.20
CA ALA A 99 -3.49 1.30 -15.58
C ALA A 99 -3.42 1.85 -14.15
N GLU A 100 -3.92 3.07 -13.93
CA GLU A 100 -4.02 3.67 -12.59
C GLU A 100 -5.04 2.91 -11.72
N ASP A 101 -6.21 2.59 -12.27
CA ASP A 101 -7.22 1.79 -11.56
C ASP A 101 -6.70 0.37 -11.23
N ALA A 102 -6.02 -0.29 -12.16
CA ALA A 102 -5.44 -1.61 -11.92
C ALA A 102 -4.30 -1.56 -10.89
N ALA A 103 -3.48 -0.51 -10.92
CA ALA A 103 -2.42 -0.31 -9.93
C ALA A 103 -3.01 -0.03 -8.54
N ALA A 104 -4.06 0.80 -8.45
CA ALA A 104 -4.76 1.10 -7.20
C ALA A 104 -5.46 -0.14 -6.62
N MET A 105 -6.08 -0.97 -7.49
CA MET A 105 -6.62 -2.27 -7.08
C MET A 105 -5.52 -3.20 -6.53
N SER A 106 -4.38 -3.27 -7.21
CA SER A 106 -3.23 -4.08 -6.75
C SER A 106 -2.67 -3.60 -5.40
N GLU A 107 -2.65 -2.29 -5.16
CA GLU A 107 -2.21 -1.73 -3.87
C GLU A 107 -3.21 -2.05 -2.74
N ALA A 108 -4.52 -1.95 -3.02
CA ALA A 108 -5.56 -2.31 -2.06
C ALA A 108 -5.52 -3.81 -1.70
N GLU A 109 -5.34 -4.69 -2.68
CA GLU A 109 -5.17 -6.13 -2.47
C GLU A 109 -3.95 -6.43 -1.58
N ALA A 110 -2.79 -5.83 -1.89
CA ALA A 110 -1.58 -6.00 -1.07
C ALA A 110 -1.76 -5.50 0.37
N LEU A 111 -2.53 -4.43 0.57
CA LEU A 111 -2.84 -3.87 1.88
C LEU A 111 -3.76 -4.78 2.70
N TRP A 112 -4.73 -5.43 2.06
CA TRP A 112 -5.58 -6.46 2.67
C TRP A 112 -4.81 -7.73 3.02
N ASP A 113 -3.93 -8.20 2.13
CA ASP A 113 -3.08 -9.36 2.39
C ASP A 113 -2.16 -9.12 3.60
N TRP A 114 -1.55 -7.93 3.67
CA TRP A 114 -0.74 -7.54 4.82
C TRP A 114 -1.56 -7.53 6.12
N PHE A 115 -2.80 -7.04 6.08
CA PHE A 115 -3.69 -7.01 7.24
C PHE A 115 -4.14 -8.41 7.66
N GLY A 116 -4.39 -9.30 6.71
CA GLY A 116 -4.73 -10.71 6.95
C GLY A 116 -3.64 -11.47 7.72
N GLN A 117 -2.38 -11.07 7.57
CA GLN A 117 -1.24 -11.64 8.29
C GLN A 117 -1.05 -11.09 9.72
N GLN A 118 -1.84 -10.10 10.14
CA GLN A 118 -1.68 -9.46 11.45
C GLN A 118 -2.28 -10.29 12.59
N PRO A 119 -1.66 -10.24 13.79
CA PRO A 119 -2.19 -10.93 14.96
C PRO A 119 -3.52 -10.33 15.44
N ASP A 120 -4.31 -11.13 16.15
CA ASP A 120 -5.66 -10.77 16.63
C ASP A 120 -5.68 -9.45 17.41
N LYS A 121 -4.65 -9.18 18.20
CA LYS A 121 -4.51 -7.93 18.96
C LYS A 121 -4.52 -6.70 18.03
N VAL A 122 -3.85 -6.78 16.88
CA VAL A 122 -3.80 -5.70 15.88
C VAL A 122 -5.15 -5.59 15.17
N ARG A 123 -5.79 -6.71 14.84
CA ARG A 123 -7.11 -6.74 14.18
C ARG A 123 -8.21 -6.14 15.06
N VAL A 124 -8.24 -6.50 16.35
CA VAL A 124 -9.17 -5.93 17.33
C VAL A 124 -8.91 -4.43 17.54
N GLU A 125 -7.64 -4.00 17.62
CA GLU A 125 -7.32 -2.57 17.73
C GLU A 125 -7.73 -1.79 16.48
N ALA A 126 -7.51 -2.34 15.29
CA ALA A 126 -7.96 -1.75 14.02
C ALA A 126 -9.49 -1.60 13.97
N GLN A 127 -10.23 -2.61 14.42
CA GLN A 127 -11.68 -2.56 14.48
C GLN A 127 -12.17 -1.44 15.42
N LYS A 128 -11.59 -1.33 16.61
CA LYS A 128 -11.94 -0.24 17.55
C LYS A 128 -11.71 1.15 16.94
N ARG A 129 -10.63 1.32 16.17
CA ARG A 129 -10.35 2.56 15.45
C ARG A 129 -11.38 2.83 14.36
N LEU A 130 -11.77 1.79 13.63
CA LEU A 130 -12.80 1.88 12.58
C LEU A 130 -14.15 2.32 13.16
N ASP A 131 -14.55 1.75 14.29
CA ASP A 131 -15.82 2.09 14.95
C ASP A 131 -15.84 3.58 15.36
N ALA A 132 -14.76 4.07 15.95
CA ALA A 132 -14.63 5.49 16.31
C ALA A 132 -14.67 6.42 15.09
N VAL A 133 -13.92 6.10 14.03
CA VAL A 133 -13.91 6.91 12.79
C VAL A 133 -15.27 6.87 12.10
N ALA A 134 -15.90 5.70 12.00
CA ALA A 134 -17.22 5.54 11.43
C ALA A 134 -18.27 6.40 12.15
N GLU A 135 -18.20 6.47 13.49
CA GLU A 135 -19.08 7.31 14.29
C GLU A 135 -18.88 8.81 14.00
N VAL A 136 -17.63 9.28 13.87
CA VAL A 136 -17.37 10.68 13.46
C VAL A 136 -17.99 10.98 12.11
N HIS A 137 -17.82 10.06 11.15
CA HIS A 137 -18.39 10.22 9.80
C HIS A 137 -19.92 10.15 9.81
N LEU A 138 -20.53 9.39 10.72
CA LEU A 138 -21.98 9.34 10.93
C LEU A 138 -22.51 10.70 11.40
N LEU A 139 -21.92 11.25 12.47
CA LEU A 139 -22.32 12.52 13.06
C LEU A 139 -22.14 13.69 12.08
N HIS A 140 -21.01 13.71 11.37
CA HIS A 140 -20.76 14.77 10.39
C HIS A 140 -21.59 14.61 9.10
N GLY A 141 -21.69 13.38 8.60
CA GLY A 141 -22.33 13.08 7.31
C GLY A 141 -23.86 13.12 7.36
N GLN A 142 -24.45 12.39 8.31
CA GLN A 142 -25.90 12.24 8.43
C GLN A 142 -26.52 13.34 9.29
N MET A 143 -25.97 13.59 10.48
CA MET A 143 -26.54 14.58 11.42
C MET A 143 -26.07 16.01 11.13
N LYS A 144 -25.19 16.21 10.13
CA LYS A 144 -24.64 17.50 9.71
C LYS A 144 -24.01 18.30 10.86
N VAL A 145 -23.51 17.61 11.89
CA VAL A 145 -22.79 18.23 13.00
C VAL A 145 -21.42 18.72 12.51
N ALA A 146 -20.97 19.87 13.03
CA ALA A 146 -19.62 20.36 12.74
C ALA A 146 -18.57 19.31 13.16
N LYS A 147 -17.60 19.05 12.28
CA LYS A 147 -16.61 17.96 12.46
C LYS A 147 -15.85 18.06 13.79
N ASN A 148 -15.52 19.27 14.24
CA ASN A 148 -14.86 19.49 15.54
C ASN A 148 -15.70 19.02 16.73
N ILE A 149 -17.02 19.25 16.69
CA ILE A 149 -17.94 18.82 17.75
C ILE A 149 -18.08 17.30 17.72
N ALA A 150 -18.24 16.71 16.54
CA ALA A 150 -18.31 15.26 16.36
C ALA A 150 -17.04 14.57 16.88
N VAL A 151 -15.85 15.11 16.56
CA VAL A 151 -14.57 14.57 17.05
C VAL A 151 -14.48 14.66 18.57
N ARG A 152 -14.92 15.77 19.18
CA ARG A 152 -14.92 15.94 20.64
C ARG A 152 -15.83 14.93 21.34
N GLU A 153 -17.03 14.73 20.82
CA GLU A 153 -18.02 13.78 21.36
C GLU A 153 -17.50 12.34 21.31
N VAL A 154 -17.01 11.92 20.13
CA VAL A 154 -16.48 10.57 19.92
C VAL A 154 -15.20 10.33 20.73
N ALA A 155 -14.32 11.33 20.83
CA ALA A 155 -13.13 11.27 21.68
C ALA A 155 -13.47 10.98 23.14
N ALA A 156 -14.49 11.66 23.68
CA ALA A 156 -14.97 11.41 25.04
C ALA A 156 -15.57 10.00 25.20
N LYS A 157 -16.39 9.56 24.23
CA LYS A 157 -17.03 8.24 24.26
C LYS A 157 -16.04 7.07 24.19
N HIS A 158 -15.03 7.17 23.32
CA HIS A 158 -14.04 6.11 23.12
C HIS A 158 -12.82 6.22 24.05
N SER A 159 -12.77 7.24 24.93
CA SER A 159 -11.61 7.52 25.80
C SER A 159 -10.30 7.72 25.04
N VAL A 160 -10.35 8.39 23.89
CA VAL A 160 -9.21 8.65 23.01
C VAL A 160 -8.99 10.16 22.89
N SER A 161 -7.74 10.62 22.76
CA SER A 161 -7.47 12.05 22.57
C SER A 161 -7.97 12.55 21.20
N GLN A 162 -8.45 13.80 21.14
CA GLN A 162 -8.92 14.42 19.89
C GLN A 162 -7.84 14.39 18.80
N ALA A 163 -6.57 14.63 19.17
CA ALA A 163 -5.44 14.57 18.24
C ALA A 163 -5.28 13.18 17.60
N THR A 164 -5.48 12.11 18.37
CA THR A 164 -5.41 10.74 17.86
C THR A 164 -6.53 10.47 16.86
N LEU A 165 -7.75 10.94 17.14
CA LEU A 165 -8.88 10.80 16.23
C LEU A 165 -8.69 11.60 14.93
N TRP A 166 -8.07 12.78 15.01
CA TRP A 166 -7.65 13.53 13.82
C TRP A 166 -6.61 12.78 12.99
N ASN A 167 -5.65 12.13 13.63
CA ASN A 167 -4.66 11.30 12.92
C ASN A 167 -5.31 10.12 12.21
N TRP A 168 -6.29 9.45 12.83
CA TRP A 168 -7.04 8.36 12.20
C TRP A 168 -7.91 8.86 11.03
N ASN A 169 -8.59 9.99 11.20
CA ASN A 169 -9.35 10.62 10.12
C ASN A 169 -8.45 11.03 8.93
N LYS A 170 -7.20 11.43 9.21
CA LYS A 170 -6.20 11.71 8.17
C LYS A 170 -5.71 10.44 7.48
N ALA A 171 -5.60 9.32 8.20
CA ALA A 171 -5.19 8.05 7.60
C ALA A 171 -6.22 7.51 6.59
N VAL A 172 -7.50 7.81 6.78
CA VAL A 172 -8.59 7.39 5.87
C VAL A 172 -8.96 8.43 4.81
N SER A 173 -8.39 9.65 4.87
CA SER A 173 -8.70 10.67 3.89
C SER A 173 -8.13 10.30 2.52
N GLY A 174 -9.01 10.07 1.53
CA GLY A 174 -8.63 9.64 0.18
C GLY A 174 -8.63 8.11 -0.01
N VAL A 175 -8.92 7.33 1.03
CA VAL A 175 -9.06 5.87 0.94
C VAL A 175 -10.55 5.52 0.83
N GLU A 176 -10.88 4.57 -0.04
CA GLU A 176 -12.25 4.09 -0.18
C GLU A 176 -12.74 3.44 1.13
N ARG A 177 -14.04 3.56 1.44
CA ARG A 177 -14.62 3.09 2.71
C ARG A 177 -14.34 1.60 2.98
N LYS A 178 -14.26 0.79 1.93
CA LYS A 178 -13.97 -0.64 2.02
C LYS A 178 -12.56 -0.89 2.60
N ASP A 179 -11.58 -0.04 2.31
CA ASP A 179 -10.17 -0.25 2.68
C ASP A 179 -9.77 0.48 3.99
N TRP A 180 -10.74 1.01 4.74
CA TRP A 180 -10.47 1.73 5.98
C TRP A 180 -9.93 0.85 7.10
N LEU A 181 -10.42 -0.40 7.20
CA LEU A 181 -10.00 -1.33 8.25
C LEU A 181 -8.48 -1.58 8.22
N PRO A 182 -7.90 -2.04 7.10
CA PRO A 182 -6.45 -2.22 7.00
C PRO A 182 -5.67 -0.90 7.06
N ALA A 183 -6.22 0.22 6.57
CA ALA A 183 -5.58 1.54 6.68
C ALA A 183 -5.46 2.05 8.13
N LEU A 184 -6.42 1.71 9.00
CA LEU A 184 -6.44 2.13 10.41
C LEU A 184 -5.58 1.25 11.33
N ALA A 185 -5.13 0.10 10.83
CA ALA A 185 -4.35 -0.84 11.61
C ALA A 185 -3.05 -0.21 12.15
N PRO A 186 -2.72 -0.42 13.45
CA PRO A 186 -1.51 0.13 14.04
C PRO A 186 -0.24 -0.41 13.38
N ARG A 187 0.50 0.48 12.72
CA ARG A 187 1.85 0.21 12.20
C ARG A 187 2.89 0.60 13.24
N ARG A 188 3.02 -0.21 14.30
CA ARG A 188 4.09 -0.03 15.29
C ARG A 188 5.43 -0.39 14.62
N LYS A 189 6.26 0.60 14.31
CA LYS A 189 7.66 0.35 13.92
C LYS A 189 8.41 -0.17 15.15
N GLY A 190 8.44 -1.48 15.31
CA GLY A 190 9.30 -2.15 16.30
C GLY A 190 10.73 -2.11 15.80
N GLY A 191 11.61 -1.41 16.53
CA GLY A 191 13.01 -1.31 16.17
C GLY A 191 13.63 -0.12 16.86
N GLY A 192 14.37 -0.38 17.94
CA GLY A 192 15.33 0.61 18.44
C GLY A 192 16.37 0.89 17.34
N LYS A 193 17.04 2.05 17.41
CA LYS A 193 18.19 2.30 16.54
C LYS A 193 19.20 1.17 16.73
N ALA A 194 19.56 0.49 15.64
CA ALA A 194 20.68 -0.42 15.65
C ALA A 194 21.90 0.39 16.12
N ALA A 195 22.54 -0.08 17.19
CA ALA A 195 23.70 0.55 17.76
C ALA A 195 24.88 -0.40 17.59
N ASP A 196 25.96 0.12 17.04
CA ASP A 196 27.20 -0.63 16.91
C ASP A 196 27.76 -0.90 18.31
N ILE A 197 27.73 -2.17 18.69
CA ILE A 197 28.38 -2.66 19.90
C ILE A 197 29.76 -3.15 19.46
N PRO A 198 30.85 -2.68 20.08
CA PRO A 198 32.18 -3.17 19.77
C PRO A 198 32.29 -4.67 20.10
N ASP A 199 32.99 -5.41 19.24
CA ASP A 199 33.05 -6.87 19.28
C ASP A 199 33.50 -7.44 20.63
N GLU A 200 34.40 -6.75 21.33
CA GLU A 200 34.88 -7.17 22.65
C GLU A 200 33.76 -7.24 23.70
N LEU A 201 32.85 -6.25 23.71
CA LEU A 201 31.72 -6.22 24.63
C LEU A 201 30.66 -7.25 24.24
N TRP A 202 30.52 -7.53 22.94
CA TRP A 202 29.61 -8.55 22.44
C TRP A 202 30.09 -9.96 22.76
N GLN A 203 31.39 -10.24 22.62
CA GLN A 203 31.97 -11.51 23.03
C GLN A 203 31.87 -11.73 24.54
N LEU A 204 32.11 -10.70 25.34
CA LEU A 204 31.94 -10.77 26.80
C LEU A 204 30.48 -11.12 27.16
N PHE A 205 29.51 -10.44 26.54
CA PHE A 205 28.10 -10.74 26.74
C PHE A 205 27.76 -12.21 26.40
N LYS A 206 28.19 -12.69 25.24
CA LYS A 206 27.98 -14.10 24.82
C LYS A 206 28.60 -15.07 25.82
N SER A 207 29.82 -14.79 26.29
CA SER A 207 30.53 -15.66 27.22
C SER A 207 29.82 -15.79 28.56
N ASP A 208 29.21 -14.72 29.06
CA ASP A 208 28.45 -14.74 30.31
C ASP A 208 27.06 -15.34 30.12
N TRP A 209 26.42 -15.07 28.98
CA TRP A 209 25.09 -15.58 28.66
C TRP A 209 25.07 -17.09 28.39
N LEU A 210 26.09 -17.64 27.73
CA LEU A 210 26.17 -19.05 27.34
C LEU A 210 26.76 -19.98 28.41
N ARG A 211 26.99 -19.49 29.64
CA ARG A 211 27.41 -20.35 30.75
C ARG A 211 26.31 -21.33 31.12
N LEU A 212 26.68 -22.55 31.52
CA LEU A 212 25.75 -23.56 32.05
C LEU A 212 24.97 -23.08 33.29
N SER A 213 25.50 -22.11 34.03
CA SER A 213 24.79 -21.49 35.16
C SER A 213 23.60 -20.62 34.74
N ALA A 214 23.39 -20.40 33.43
CA ALA A 214 22.30 -19.65 32.82
C ALA A 214 21.89 -18.38 33.60
N PRO A 215 22.83 -17.43 33.80
CA PRO A 215 22.51 -16.21 34.53
C PRO A 215 21.40 -15.43 33.82
N PRO A 216 20.52 -14.72 34.54
CA PRO A 216 19.46 -13.93 33.93
C PRO A 216 20.03 -12.82 33.05
N MET A 217 19.33 -12.50 31.96
CA MET A 217 19.86 -11.62 30.90
C MET A 217 20.25 -10.24 31.42
N ALA A 218 19.45 -9.73 32.37
CA ALA A 218 19.71 -8.47 33.04
C ALA A 218 21.07 -8.47 33.77
N ALA A 219 21.44 -9.57 34.43
CA ALA A 219 22.70 -9.68 35.16
C ALA A 219 23.92 -9.65 34.21
N SER A 220 23.90 -10.45 33.14
CA SER A 220 24.97 -10.44 32.13
C SER A 220 25.09 -9.07 31.45
N TYR A 221 23.97 -8.44 31.13
CA TYR A 221 23.95 -7.08 30.59
C TYR A 221 24.51 -6.04 31.58
N HIS A 222 24.21 -6.16 32.88
CA HIS A 222 24.77 -5.27 33.90
C HIS A 222 26.30 -5.38 33.99
N THR A 223 26.85 -6.59 33.88
CA THR A 223 28.30 -6.84 33.86
C THR A 223 28.96 -6.17 32.66
N VAL A 224 28.37 -6.34 31.47
CA VAL A 224 28.85 -5.71 30.22
C VAL A 224 28.72 -4.19 30.29
N LYS A 225 27.63 -3.65 30.86
CA LYS A 225 27.44 -2.21 31.08
C LYS A 225 28.50 -1.63 32.02
N LYS A 226 28.87 -2.34 33.09
CA LYS A 226 29.97 -1.96 33.99
C LYS A 226 31.31 -1.91 33.24
N ARG A 227 31.58 -2.91 32.39
CA ARG A 227 32.79 -2.97 31.57
C ARG A 227 32.84 -1.86 30.52
N ALA A 228 31.73 -1.58 29.86
CA ALA A 228 31.59 -0.49 28.88
C ALA A 228 31.85 0.88 29.52
N LYS A 229 31.31 1.12 30.72
CA LYS A 229 31.56 2.36 31.48
C LYS A 229 33.04 2.55 31.81
N ALA A 230 33.74 1.47 32.16
CA ALA A 230 35.19 1.52 32.42
C ALA A 230 36.02 1.85 31.17
N LEU A 231 35.51 1.51 29.98
CA LEU A 231 36.12 1.80 28.68
C LEU A 231 35.64 3.14 28.07
N GLY A 232 34.78 3.90 28.77
CA GLY A 232 34.21 5.16 28.27
C GLY A 232 33.18 4.99 27.15
N LEU A 233 32.66 3.78 26.94
CA LEU A 233 31.75 3.43 25.85
C LEU A 233 30.30 3.38 26.35
N THR A 234 29.35 3.83 25.53
CA THR A 234 27.91 3.82 25.83
C THR A 234 27.23 2.60 25.19
N LEU A 235 26.62 1.73 26.01
CA LEU A 235 25.88 0.55 25.54
C LEU A 235 24.40 0.91 25.26
N PRO A 236 23.79 0.43 24.15
CA PRO A 236 22.35 0.54 23.92
C PRO A 236 21.53 -0.27 24.92
N SER A 237 20.28 0.12 25.19
CA SER A 237 19.42 -0.52 26.20
C SER A 237 19.13 -2.00 25.91
N VAL A 238 18.89 -2.76 26.99
CA VAL A 238 18.63 -4.22 27.00
C VAL A 238 17.71 -4.75 25.89
N PRO A 239 16.57 -4.12 25.51
CA PRO A 239 15.72 -4.64 24.43
C PRO A 239 16.41 -4.72 23.06
N ALA A 240 17.52 -4.00 22.84
CA ALA A 240 18.31 -4.11 21.61
C ALA A 240 19.21 -5.36 21.60
N ALA A 241 19.62 -5.87 22.77
CA ALA A 241 20.52 -7.01 22.88
C ALA A 241 19.83 -8.36 22.58
N SER A 242 18.52 -8.48 22.80
CA SER A 242 17.76 -9.72 22.52
C SER A 242 17.55 -9.94 21.02
N THR A 243 17.34 -8.87 20.24
CA THR A 243 17.15 -8.94 18.78
C THR A 243 18.43 -9.35 18.03
N LEU A 244 19.61 -9.13 18.62
CA LEU A 244 20.91 -9.50 18.05
C LEU A 244 21.23 -11.01 18.13
N SER A 245 20.45 -11.79 18.88
CA SER A 245 20.61 -13.26 18.97
C SER A 245 19.98 -14.02 17.78
N ALA A 246 19.21 -13.32 16.93
CA ALA A 246 18.41 -13.94 15.87
C ALA A 246 19.16 -14.57 14.67
N PRO A 247 20.44 -14.30 14.33
CA PRO A 247 21.05 -14.97 13.18
C PRO A 247 21.71 -16.32 13.52
N LEU A 248 21.73 -16.77 14.78
CA LEU A 248 22.34 -18.06 15.13
C LEU A 248 21.40 -19.26 14.95
N ALA A 249 20.12 -19.04 14.63
CA ALA A 249 19.12 -20.11 14.51
C ALA A 249 18.97 -20.70 13.09
N CYS A 250 19.67 -20.19 12.07
CA CYS A 250 19.50 -20.64 10.68
C CYS A 250 20.68 -21.46 10.12
N ALA A 251 21.63 -21.87 10.96
CA ALA A 251 22.76 -22.70 10.55
C ALA A 251 22.91 -23.92 11.47
N SER A 252 21.99 -24.88 11.38
CA SER A 252 22.21 -26.24 11.90
C SER A 252 21.54 -27.28 11.01
N SER A 253 22.24 -27.66 9.95
CA SER A 253 22.13 -29.00 9.39
C SER A 253 22.74 -29.99 10.39
N CYS A 254 21.92 -30.98 10.80
CA CYS A 254 22.24 -32.20 11.56
C CYS A 254 22.76 -31.97 13.02
N ARG A 255 22.30 -32.64 14.07
CA ARG A 255 21.76 -34.00 14.25
C ARG A 255 21.08 -34.05 15.64
N SER A 256 19.88 -34.64 15.70
CA SER A 256 19.25 -35.33 16.85
C SER A 256 19.43 -34.78 18.28
N VAL A 257 18.36 -34.25 18.90
CA VAL A 257 17.74 -34.72 20.16
C VAL A 257 16.33 -34.09 20.27
N SER A 258 15.39 -34.90 20.75
CA SER A 258 13.94 -34.71 20.83
C SER A 258 13.43 -33.48 21.63
N PRO A 259 12.15 -33.09 21.41
CA PRO A 259 11.62 -31.78 21.75
C PRO A 259 10.91 -31.79 23.11
N ASN A 260 11.19 -30.81 23.98
CA ASN A 260 10.20 -30.35 24.95
C ASN A 260 10.60 -29.01 25.59
N MET A 261 9.60 -28.14 25.79
CA MET A 261 9.64 -26.90 26.59
C MET A 261 10.22 -25.60 26.02
N LEU A 262 9.90 -25.22 24.76
CA LEU A 262 10.23 -23.87 24.26
C LEU A 262 9.05 -23.09 23.66
N SER A 263 7.80 -23.37 24.08
CA SER A 263 6.63 -22.74 23.46
C SER A 263 5.84 -21.76 24.33
N THR A 264 6.05 -21.67 25.65
CA THR A 264 5.01 -20.99 26.48
C THR A 264 5.50 -19.88 27.41
N ASN A 265 6.78 -19.81 27.78
CA ASN A 265 7.20 -18.88 28.84
C ASN A 265 7.82 -17.55 28.37
N PHE A 266 7.91 -17.28 27.06
CA PHE A 266 8.55 -16.05 26.58
C PHE A 266 7.62 -14.82 26.64
N CYS A 267 6.29 -15.02 26.73
CA CYS A 267 5.33 -13.90 26.69
C CYS A 267 4.80 -13.49 28.07
N ASP A 268 4.79 -14.37 29.08
CA ASP A 268 4.15 -14.10 30.38
C ASP A 268 5.08 -13.45 31.42
N MET A 269 6.39 -13.45 31.22
CA MET A 269 7.36 -12.93 32.21
C MET A 269 7.80 -11.47 31.96
N MET A 270 7.02 -10.70 31.20
CA MET A 270 7.30 -9.31 30.80
C MET A 270 6.16 -8.34 31.16
N LEU A 271 5.33 -8.68 32.15
CA LEU A 271 4.19 -7.87 32.60
C LEU A 271 4.17 -7.55 34.11
N THR A 272 5.31 -7.65 34.79
CA THR A 272 5.49 -7.10 36.15
C THR A 272 6.79 -6.35 36.30
#